data_AF-A3P3Q2-F1
#
_entry.id   AF-A3P3Q2-F1
#
_cell.length_a   1.000
_cell.length_b   1.000
_cell.length_c   1.000
_cell.angle_alpha   90.00
_cell.angle_beta   90.00
_cell.angle_gamma   90.00
#
_symmetry.space_group_name_H-M   'P 1'
#
loop_
_entity.id
_entity.type
_entity.pdbx_description
1 polymer ?
#
loop_
_entity_poly.entity_id
_entity_poly.type
_entity_poly.pdbx_seq_one_letter_code
_entity_poly.pdbx_strand_id
1 'polypeptide(L)'
;MRLTIRINGSDAPAQQFAVLWLDTDEQLWSREAHQGIDLPAWGKVKDVEGAVALCSADSGEALCRLQGLSFSNVRRLSEDEEHGNAVLGGKNPQGAWRLQAVDSASIQPEHREFTIVR
;
A
#
# COMPACT_ATOMS: atom_id res chain seq x y z
N MET A 1 2.90 2.26 12.02
CA MET A 1 2.20 3.39 11.40
C MET A 1 1.54 2.86 10.16
N ARG A 2 0.28 3.23 9.91
CA ARG A 2 -0.52 2.71 8.81
C ARG A 2 -0.88 3.81 7.83
N LEU A 3 -0.71 3.54 6.54
CA LEU A 3 -1.12 4.45 5.47
C LEU A 3 -2.31 3.86 4.74
N THR A 4 -3.31 4.68 4.46
CA THR A 4 -4.37 4.33 3.50
C THR A 4 -4.03 4.93 2.16
N ILE A 5 -3.85 4.10 1.13
CA ILE A 5 -3.47 4.53 -0.21
C ILE A 5 -4.53 4.09 -1.21
N ARG A 6 -4.93 5.01 -2.09
CA ARG A 6 -5.77 4.68 -3.25
C ARG A 6 -4.95 4.69 -4.52
N ILE A 7 -5.02 3.61 -5.28
CA ILE A 7 -4.51 3.51 -6.64
C ILE A 7 -5.69 3.62 -7.59
N ASN A 8 -5.58 4.44 -8.64
CA ASN A 8 -6.53 4.51 -9.74
C ASN A 8 -5.85 4.08 -11.04
N GLY A 9 -6.57 3.34 -11.90
CA GLY A 9 -6.11 2.98 -13.24
C GLY A 9 -6.10 4.18 -14.18
N SER A 10 -5.41 4.06 -15.31
CA SER A 10 -5.23 5.15 -16.30
C SER A 10 -6.41 5.34 -17.27
N ASP A 11 -7.30 4.36 -17.44
CA ASP A 11 -8.37 4.40 -18.45
C ASP A 11 -9.78 4.77 -17.91
N ALA A 12 -10.56 5.47 -18.76
CA ALA A 12 -11.98 5.79 -18.56
C ALA A 12 -12.85 4.99 -19.57
N PRO A 13 -14.11 4.58 -19.25
CA PRO A 13 -15.05 5.24 -18.32
C PRO A 13 -15.36 4.49 -17.02
N ALA A 14 -14.83 3.28 -16.80
CA ALA A 14 -14.93 2.60 -15.51
C ALA A 14 -13.68 2.92 -14.69
N GLN A 15 -13.83 3.75 -13.65
CA GLN A 15 -12.72 4.23 -12.84
C GLN A 15 -12.17 3.10 -11.95
N GLN A 16 -11.28 2.29 -12.52
CA GLN A 16 -10.66 1.16 -11.83
C GLN A 16 -9.86 1.68 -10.62
N PHE A 17 -9.96 1.01 -9.49
CA PHE A 17 -9.25 1.40 -8.28
C PHE A 17 -8.87 0.21 -7.39
N ALA A 18 -7.92 0.46 -6.49
CA ALA A 18 -7.67 -0.34 -5.30
C ALA A 18 -7.42 0.60 -4.11
N VAL A 19 -8.00 0.30 -2.95
CA VAL A 19 -7.70 0.93 -1.66
C VAL A 19 -6.88 -0.07 -0.85
N LEU A 20 -5.76 0.40 -0.32
CA LEU A 20 -4.76 -0.41 0.34
C LEU A 20 -4.44 0.17 1.72
N TRP A 21 -4.17 -0.72 2.67
CA TRP A 21 -3.49 -0.37 3.91
C TRP A 21 -2.05 -0.83 3.84
N LEU A 22 -1.11 0.08 4.12
CA LEU A 22 0.31 -0.23 4.25
C LEU A 22 0.69 -0.06 5.71
N ASP A 23 1.14 -1.14 6.35
CA ASP A 23 1.78 -1.08 7.67
C ASP A 23 3.29 -0.95 7.48
N THR A 24 3.83 0.23 7.80
CA THR A 24 5.27 0.50 7.64
C THR A 24 6.11 -0.18 8.71
N ASP A 25 5.51 -0.51 9.85
CA ASP A 25 6.23 -1.10 10.99
C ASP A 25 6.32 -2.62 10.79
N GLU A 26 5.23 -3.25 10.35
CA GLU A 26 5.21 -4.69 10.03
C GLU A 26 5.70 -5.00 8.60
N GLN A 27 5.88 -3.97 7.75
CA GLN A 27 6.25 -4.10 6.34
C GLN A 27 5.26 -4.96 5.54
N LEU A 28 3.98 -4.80 5.84
CA LEU A 28 2.88 -5.52 5.21
C LEU A 28 1.95 -4.55 4.48
N TRP A 29 1.26 -5.06 3.47
CA TRP A 29 0.11 -4.36 2.91
C TRP A 29 -1.07 -5.30 2.77
N SER A 30 -2.27 -4.71 2.80
CA SER A 30 -3.54 -5.39 2.59
C SER A 30 -4.41 -4.57 1.64
N ARG A 31 -5.28 -5.25 0.90
CA ARG A 31 -6.24 -4.65 -0.02
C ARG A 31 -7.61 -4.63 0.63
N GLU A 32 -8.11 -3.43 0.89
CA GLU A 32 -9.36 -3.21 1.61
C GLU A 32 -10.56 -3.14 0.66
N ALA A 33 -10.37 -2.58 -0.53
CA ALA A 33 -11.42 -2.48 -1.55
C ALA A 33 -10.80 -2.40 -2.95
N HIS A 34 -11.53 -2.82 -3.98
CA HIS A 34 -11.08 -2.66 -5.36
C HIS A 34 -12.21 -2.77 -6.38
N GLN A 35 -11.91 -2.27 -7.58
CA GLN A 35 -12.67 -2.50 -8.81
C GLN A 35 -11.69 -2.48 -9.98
N GLY A 36 -11.59 -3.58 -10.74
CA GLY A 36 -10.76 -3.65 -11.96
C GLY A 36 -9.23 -3.69 -11.76
N ILE A 37 -8.70 -3.24 -10.62
CA ILE A 37 -7.32 -3.47 -10.21
C ILE A 37 -7.28 -4.71 -9.31
N ASP A 38 -6.77 -5.82 -9.85
CA ASP A 38 -6.76 -7.11 -9.16
C ASP A 38 -5.39 -7.40 -8.54
N LEU A 39 -5.11 -6.74 -7.41
CA LEU A 39 -4.00 -7.10 -6.54
C LEU A 39 -4.44 -8.25 -5.61
N PRO A 40 -3.51 -9.08 -5.12
CA PRO A 40 -3.79 -10.03 -4.03
C PRO A 40 -4.38 -9.34 -2.80
N ALA A 41 -4.96 -10.13 -1.89
CA ALA A 41 -5.55 -9.60 -0.67
C ALA A 41 -4.52 -8.96 0.27
N TRP A 42 -3.27 -9.43 0.24
CA TRP A 42 -2.18 -8.89 1.04
C TRP A 42 -0.83 -9.25 0.45
N GLY A 43 0.21 -8.63 0.99
CA GLY A 43 1.59 -8.92 0.64
C GLY A 43 2.58 -8.19 1.52
N LYS A 44 3.82 -8.11 1.04
CA LYS A 44 4.93 -7.43 1.73
C LYS A 44 5.22 -6.09 1.09
N VAL A 45 5.61 -5.11 1.87
CA VAL A 45 6.07 -3.83 1.37
C VAL A 45 7.59 -3.75 1.45
N LYS A 46 8.22 -3.18 0.43
CA LYS A 46 9.66 -2.91 0.41
C LYS A 46 9.91 -1.47 0.00
N ASP A 47 10.69 -0.75 0.79
CA ASP A 47 11.27 0.52 0.37
C ASP A 47 12.37 0.22 -0.67
N VAL A 48 12.27 0.83 -1.84
CA VAL A 48 13.21 0.67 -2.95
C VAL A 48 13.61 2.05 -3.45
N GLU A 49 14.68 2.15 -4.22
CA GLU A 49 15.14 3.45 -4.70
C GLU A 49 14.04 4.21 -5.45
N GLY A 50 13.61 5.34 -4.87
CA GLY A 50 12.60 6.24 -5.42
C GLY A 50 11.14 5.77 -5.37
N ALA A 51 10.84 4.64 -4.71
CA ALA A 51 9.48 4.13 -4.65
C ALA A 51 9.25 3.18 -3.46
N VAL A 52 7.98 2.94 -3.16
CA VAL A 52 7.57 1.81 -2.33
C VAL A 52 7.03 0.69 -3.23
N ALA A 53 7.59 -0.51 -3.10
CA ALA A 53 7.16 -1.69 -3.85
C ALA A 53 6.16 -2.52 -3.03
N LEU A 54 5.00 -2.80 -3.62
CA LEU A 54 4.02 -3.76 -3.14
C LEU A 54 4.35 -5.13 -3.73
N CYS A 55 4.84 -6.03 -2.90
CA CYS A 55 5.28 -7.36 -3.31
C CYS A 55 4.24 -8.42 -2.94
N SER A 56 4.15 -9.47 -3.77
CA SER A 56 3.41 -10.70 -3.43
C SER A 56 3.93 -11.29 -2.11
N ALA A 57 3.02 -11.80 -1.28
CA ALA A 57 3.38 -12.55 -0.08
C ALA A 57 4.19 -13.81 -0.40
N ASP A 58 3.79 -14.52 -1.46
CA ASP A 58 4.28 -15.86 -1.80
C ASP A 58 5.54 -15.80 -2.65
N SER A 59 5.52 -15.03 -3.75
CA SER A 59 6.64 -14.98 -4.70
C SER A 59 7.66 -13.89 -4.40
N GLY A 60 7.29 -12.89 -3.61
CA GLY A 60 8.13 -11.71 -3.36
C GLY A 60 8.32 -10.79 -4.57
N GLU A 61 7.70 -11.10 -5.71
CA GLU A 61 7.72 -10.25 -6.91
C GLU A 61 6.96 -8.94 -6.67
N ALA A 62 7.48 -7.84 -7.24
CA ALA A 62 6.84 -6.54 -7.17
C ALA A 62 5.61 -6.50 -8.10
N LEU A 63 4.43 -6.39 -7.51
CA LEU A 63 3.15 -6.31 -8.20
C LEU A 63 2.78 -4.86 -8.54
N CYS A 64 3.23 -3.91 -7.72
CA CYS A 64 3.05 -2.50 -7.95
C CYS A 64 4.21 -1.69 -7.35
N ARG A 65 4.55 -0.56 -7.96
CA ARG A 65 5.47 0.43 -7.40
C ARG A 65 4.79 1.79 -7.27
N LEU A 66 4.77 2.32 -6.06
CA LEU A 66 4.27 3.65 -5.72
C LEU A 66 5.43 4.64 -5.85
N GLN A 67 5.59 5.22 -7.04
CA GLN A 67 6.72 6.10 -7.36
C GLN A 67 6.65 7.37 -6.52
N GLY A 68 7.79 7.79 -5.96
CA GLY A 68 7.91 8.99 -5.13
C GLY A 68 7.58 8.76 -3.65
N LEU A 69 6.86 7.70 -3.30
CA LEU A 69 6.63 7.35 -1.90
C LEU A 69 7.92 6.81 -1.28
N SER A 70 8.28 7.27 -0.07
CA SER A 70 9.41 6.73 0.71
C SER A 70 9.07 6.69 2.19
N PHE A 71 9.32 5.55 2.84
CA PHE A 71 9.04 5.33 4.26
C PHE A 71 9.87 6.23 5.18
N SER A 72 11.08 6.59 4.74
CA SER A 72 11.93 7.55 5.44
C SER A 72 11.27 8.92 5.65
N ASN A 73 10.36 9.32 4.75
CA ASN A 73 9.68 10.60 4.78
C ASN A 73 8.22 10.51 5.22
N VAL A 74 7.69 9.30 5.46
CA VAL A 74 6.26 9.10 5.77
C VAL A 74 5.80 9.92 6.98
N ARG A 75 6.68 10.12 7.97
CA ARG A 75 6.38 10.88 9.19
C ARG A 75 6.22 12.40 8.96
N ARG A 76 6.57 12.89 7.77
CA ARG A 76 6.39 14.30 7.35
C ARG A 76 5.26 14.49 6.35
N LEU A 77 4.61 13.40 5.90
CA LEU A 77 3.56 13.49 4.89
C LEU A 77 2.32 14.15 5.47
N SER A 78 1.78 15.09 4.71
CA SER A 78 0.42 15.60 4.86
C SER A 78 -0.50 14.81 3.92
N GLU A 79 -1.77 14.61 4.30
CA GLU A 79 -2.75 13.88 3.48
C GLU A 79 -3.05 14.60 2.14
N ASP A 80 -2.84 15.92 2.10
CA ASP A 80 -3.24 16.77 0.98
C ASP A 80 -2.20 16.84 -0.15
N GLU A 81 -0.96 16.40 0.06
CA GLU A 81 0.16 16.68 -0.87
C GLU A 81 0.79 15.42 -1.49
N GLU A 82 0.48 14.22 -1.00
CA GLU A 82 1.19 13.01 -1.40
C GLU A 82 0.44 12.19 -2.46
N HIS A 83 0.94 12.29 -3.69
CA HIS A 83 0.47 11.53 -4.84
C HIS A 83 1.61 11.25 -5.83
N GLY A 84 1.41 10.27 -6.70
CA GLY A 84 2.41 9.94 -7.70
C GLY A 84 1.95 8.88 -8.68
N ASN A 85 2.89 8.44 -9.52
CA ASN A 85 2.61 7.39 -10.49
C ASN A 85 2.63 6.02 -9.82
N ALA A 86 1.60 5.21 -10.09
CA ALA A 86 1.58 3.80 -9.75
C ALA A 86 1.97 2.98 -10.97
N VAL A 87 3.04 2.21 -10.87
CA VAL A 87 3.43 1.26 -11.92
C VAL A 87 2.89 -0.11 -11.55
N LEU A 88 1.90 -0.60 -12.28
CA LEU A 88 1.24 -1.90 -12.03
C LEU A 88 1.90 -3.00 -12.86
N GLY A 89 2.04 -4.20 -12.30
CA GLY A 89 2.42 -5.39 -13.05
C GLY A 89 1.23 -5.90 -13.86
N GLY A 90 1.27 -5.80 -15.20
CA GLY A 90 0.21 -6.33 -16.07
C GLY A 90 -0.02 -5.54 -17.37
N LYS A 91 -1.21 -5.73 -17.97
CA LYS A 91 -1.58 -5.19 -19.30
C LYS A 91 -1.76 -3.67 -19.36
N ASN A 92 -1.99 -3.01 -18.22
CA ASN A 92 -2.05 -1.56 -18.14
C ASN A 92 -1.07 -1.06 -17.08
N PRO A 93 0.19 -0.79 -17.45
CA PRO A 93 1.29 -0.66 -16.51
C PRO A 93 1.32 0.68 -15.77
N GLN A 94 0.34 1.56 -15.97
CA GLN A 94 0.35 2.91 -15.44
C GLN A 94 -0.99 3.25 -14.77
N GLY A 95 -0.89 3.83 -13.59
CA GLY A 95 -1.98 4.42 -12.82
C GLY A 95 -1.44 5.56 -11.96
N ALA A 96 -2.29 6.09 -11.08
CA ALA A 96 -1.89 7.10 -10.10
C ALA A 96 -2.22 6.63 -8.69
N TRP A 97 -1.31 6.84 -7.74
CA TRP A 97 -1.58 6.64 -6.32
C TRP A 97 -1.77 7.98 -5.62
N ARG A 98 -2.55 7.97 -4.54
CA ARG A 98 -2.72 9.08 -3.62
C ARG A 98 -2.83 8.55 -2.19
N LEU A 99 -2.17 9.24 -1.26
CA LEU A 99 -2.34 9.05 0.18
C LEU A 99 -3.72 9.57 0.60
N GLN A 100 -4.52 8.76 1.29
CA GLN A 100 -5.84 9.15 1.78
C GLN A 100 -5.88 9.39 3.28
N ALA A 101 -5.02 8.69 4.03
CA ALA A 101 -4.96 8.85 5.47
C ALA A 101 -3.59 8.38 6.01
N VAL A 102 -3.14 9.04 7.08
CA VAL A 102 -1.99 8.59 7.89
C VAL A 102 -2.47 8.29 9.31
N ASP A 103 -2.41 7.02 9.69
CA ASP A 103 -2.61 6.60 11.08
C ASP A 103 -1.26 6.35 11.75
N SER A 104 -0.83 7.34 12.54
CA SER A 104 0.40 7.28 13.32
C SER A 104 0.22 6.67 14.70
N ALA A 105 -0.97 6.15 15.04
CA ALA A 105 -1.17 5.49 16.33
C ALA A 105 -0.22 4.29 16.44
N SER A 106 0.62 4.32 17.47
CA SER A 106 1.29 3.10 17.93
C SER A 106 0.22 2.28 18.63
N ILE A 107 -0.47 1.43 17.86
CA ILE A 107 -1.48 0.53 18.42
C ILE A 107 -0.72 -0.45 19.31
N GLN A 108 -0.73 -0.21 20.62
CA GLN A 108 -0.42 -1.28 21.55
C GLN A 108 -1.52 -2.34 21.36
N PRO A 109 -1.18 -3.61 21.10
CA PRO A 109 -2.19 -4.65 21.02
C PRO A 109 -2.96 -4.65 22.32
N GLU A 110 -4.28 -4.40 22.24
CA GLU A 110 -5.19 -4.44 23.39
C GLU A 110 -5.22 -5.82 24.06
N HIS A 111 -4.76 -6.85 23.35
CA HIS A 111 -4.59 -8.21 23.86
C HIS A 111 -3.18 -8.74 23.58
N ARG A 112 -2.25 -8.58 24.55
CA ARG A 112 -0.94 -9.26 24.59
C ARG A 112 -1.02 -10.68 25.19
N GLU A 113 -2.16 -11.35 25.09
CA GLU A 113 -2.35 -12.67 25.69
C GLU A 113 -2.63 -13.74 24.62
N PHE A 114 -1.60 -14.12 23.87
CA PHE A 114 -1.58 -15.47 23.32
C PHE A 114 -1.12 -16.39 24.44
N THR A 115 -2.07 -16.87 25.25
CA THR A 115 -1.80 -17.93 26.22
C THR A 115 -1.34 -19.16 25.46
N ILE A 116 -0.11 -19.61 25.76
CA ILE A 116 0.39 -20.93 25.38
C ILE A 116 -0.57 -21.95 26.01
N VAL A 117 -1.37 -22.62 25.17
CA VAL A 117 -2.11 -23.80 25.61
C VAL A 117 -1.09 -24.92 25.75
N ARG A 118 -0.85 -25.33 27.00
CA ARG A 118 -0.06 -26.53 27.33
C ARG A 118 -0.82 -27.80 27.02
#